data_AF-F2NE31-F1
#
_entry.id   AF-F2NE31-F1
#
_cell.length_a   1.000
_cell.length_b   1.000
_cell.length_c   1.000
_cell.angle_alpha   90.00
_cell.angle_beta   90.00
_cell.angle_gamma   90.00
#
_symmetry.space_group_name_H-M   'P 1'
#
loop_
_entity.id
_entity.type
_entity.pdbx_description
1 polymer ?
#
loop_
_entity_poly.entity_id
_entity_poly.type
_entity_poly.pdbx_seq_one_letter_code
_entity_poly.pdbx_strand_id
1 'polypeptide(L)'
;MSRFIHPYNFVPLPASVPRQPVETAPGWGRLAEDTYSGYLQADITVFTRLFIPSRRPMDVGWEITTDKHQENKHPVYKKFLYHSVGNKKMIPGSSIKGPVRSVMEVLSDSCLGLYGGKYKKDQHDKKRRLDYSNKASAEVKPGRCRLRAETGGPVTNPADGLCVCCRLFGLAAGGGAEPESGEYTALQGRLTFDDFYLSDADKKVISTSHFTLPELSDPKPWHAQFYLDTGGQIRGRKFYLHYDPDPTKLNTKDKTERNCTIQESILPGAVFTGRIRFTNLTGWELGLLLWGLELDDLPPFDAEGKRTPDLKAHKLGMGKPLGLGSVKIRVTGMALMQPARRYGEFTWPEDGKDGLETSVTGDELRTQVRELKETWAADAFQDRSQLSTLLTFPARRAISVRYPGYGWFRPCSHVNLAADGILADPCPPPATPPKPEGSPQGLQDDVQTDPVPPPRRVPKKPEKAGPKERVVTVLAVTAKGARIEFDGQTLTVTGISSYLNIKPQDKIKVRINKQPDGRLKVDFKGKAS
;
A
#
# COMPACT_ATOMS: atom_id res chain seq x y z
N MET A 1 11.91 17.31 -29.56
CA MET A 1 11.35 16.20 -28.75
C MET A 1 10.40 16.82 -27.73
N SER A 2 9.19 16.29 -27.59
CA SER A 2 8.31 16.73 -26.49
C SER A 2 8.83 16.14 -25.18
N ARG A 3 8.54 16.81 -24.06
CA ARG A 3 8.93 16.37 -22.71
C ARG A 3 7.68 16.04 -21.90
N PHE A 4 7.75 15.01 -21.08
CA PHE A 4 6.70 14.65 -20.14
C PHE A 4 7.33 14.22 -18.81
N ILE A 5 6.55 14.26 -17.73
CA ILE A 5 7.01 13.83 -16.41
C ILE A 5 6.46 12.44 -16.11
N HIS A 6 7.34 11.56 -15.66
CA HIS A 6 6.98 10.26 -15.16
C HIS A 6 6.16 10.41 -13.85
N PRO A 7 5.03 9.73 -13.68
CA PRO A 7 4.08 10.01 -12.58
C PRO A 7 4.53 9.58 -11.19
N TYR A 8 5.74 9.05 -11.06
CA TYR A 8 6.37 8.75 -9.78
C TYR A 8 7.87 8.97 -9.89
N ASN A 9 8.49 9.22 -8.74
CA ASN A 9 9.93 9.13 -8.56
C ASN A 9 10.26 8.49 -7.21
N PHE A 10 11.55 8.44 -6.88
CA PHE A 10 12.06 7.80 -5.69
C PHE A 10 12.71 8.82 -4.75
N VAL A 11 12.50 8.64 -3.46
CA VAL A 11 13.30 9.29 -2.41
C VAL A 11 14.40 8.31 -2.00
N PRO A 12 15.69 8.70 -2.03
CA PRO A 12 16.80 7.83 -1.66
C PRO A 12 16.60 7.15 -0.30
N LEU A 13 17.15 5.94 -0.15
CA LEU A 13 17.18 5.25 1.13
C LEU A 13 18.31 5.83 2.00
N PRO A 14 18.15 5.88 3.33
CA PRO A 14 19.21 6.38 4.20
C PRO A 14 20.40 5.42 4.21
N ALA A 15 21.60 5.96 4.45
CA ALA A 15 22.82 5.16 4.57
C ALA A 15 22.84 4.33 5.87
N SER A 16 22.22 4.86 6.93
CA SER A 16 22.12 4.24 8.26
C SER A 16 20.72 4.43 8.82
N VAL A 17 20.23 3.47 9.62
CA VAL A 17 18.92 3.56 10.26
C VAL A 17 19.08 3.77 11.77
N PRO A 18 18.59 4.91 12.33
CA PRO A 18 18.57 5.12 13.78
C PRO A 18 17.65 4.11 14.46
N ARG A 19 18.14 3.50 15.55
CA ARG A 19 17.45 2.43 16.28
C ARG A 19 17.56 2.63 17.78
N GLN A 20 16.60 2.06 18.51
CA GLN A 20 16.59 2.03 19.96
C GLN A 20 16.37 0.60 20.49
N PRO A 21 16.97 0.23 21.64
CA PRO A 21 16.77 -1.06 22.30
C PRO A 21 15.28 -1.38 22.52
N VAL A 22 14.90 -2.65 22.41
CA VAL A 22 13.49 -3.07 22.55
C VAL A 22 12.96 -2.81 23.96
N GLU A 23 13.78 -3.01 24.99
CA GLU A 23 13.41 -2.78 26.40
C GLU A 23 13.11 -1.30 26.70
N THR A 24 13.65 -0.37 25.91
CA THR A 24 13.40 1.07 26.07
C THR A 24 12.10 1.53 25.43
N ALA A 25 11.42 0.68 24.65
CA ALA A 25 10.14 1.01 24.05
C ALA A 25 9.01 0.69 25.05
N PRO A 26 8.25 1.68 25.54
CA PRO A 26 7.11 1.41 26.41
C PRO A 26 6.13 0.47 25.71
N GLY A 27 5.91 -0.71 26.28
CA GLY A 27 4.93 -1.66 25.77
C GLY A 27 3.49 -1.19 26.01
N TRP A 28 2.53 -2.00 25.55
CA TRP A 28 1.11 -1.79 25.83
C TRP A 28 0.72 -2.05 27.30
N GLY A 29 1.59 -2.74 28.06
CA GLY A 29 1.28 -3.21 29.41
C GLY A 29 1.47 -2.19 30.53
N ARG A 30 2.06 -1.01 30.26
CA ARG A 30 2.26 0.06 31.26
C ARG A 30 2.31 1.41 30.58
N LEU A 31 1.73 2.43 31.20
CA LEU A 31 1.86 3.82 30.79
C LEU A 31 3.20 4.42 31.27
N ALA A 32 3.90 5.14 30.40
CA ALA A 32 5.19 5.76 30.70
C ALA A 32 5.03 7.24 31.10
N GLU A 33 5.73 7.68 32.14
CA GLU A 33 5.52 8.99 32.79
C GLU A 33 5.62 10.18 31.82
N ASP A 34 6.68 10.24 31.00
CA ASP A 34 6.94 11.34 30.05
C ASP A 34 6.40 11.06 28.63
N THR A 35 5.18 10.52 28.54
CA THR A 35 4.56 10.17 27.26
C THR A 35 3.11 10.60 27.15
N TYR A 36 2.61 10.59 25.93
CA TYR A 36 1.24 10.89 25.56
C TYR A 36 0.53 9.61 25.09
N SER A 37 -0.68 9.40 25.59
CA SER A 37 -1.63 8.43 25.05
C SER A 37 -2.94 9.13 24.73
N GLY A 38 -3.71 8.60 23.79
CA GLY A 38 -5.01 9.20 23.43
C GLY A 38 -5.35 9.01 21.96
N TYR A 39 -6.01 10.00 21.37
CA TYR A 39 -6.40 9.96 19.97
C TYR A 39 -6.39 11.32 19.28
N LEU A 40 -6.13 11.27 17.98
CA LEU A 40 -6.31 12.38 17.05
C LEU A 40 -7.60 12.16 16.27
N GLN A 41 -8.50 13.14 16.30
CA GLN A 41 -9.61 13.25 15.35
C GLN A 41 -9.07 13.90 14.09
N ALA A 42 -9.29 13.26 12.93
CA ALA A 42 -8.74 13.74 11.68
C ALA A 42 -9.76 13.67 10.54
N ASP A 43 -9.62 14.62 9.63
CA ASP A 43 -10.38 14.73 8.39
C ASP A 43 -9.48 14.49 7.18
N ILE A 44 -10.03 13.81 6.18
CA ILE A 44 -9.39 13.51 4.90
C ILE A 44 -10.19 14.19 3.81
N THR A 45 -9.67 15.30 3.29
CA THR A 45 -10.25 16.05 2.18
C THR A 45 -9.75 15.51 0.85
N VAL A 46 -10.66 15.16 -0.06
CA VAL A 46 -10.36 14.62 -1.39
C VAL A 46 -10.17 15.75 -2.40
N PHE A 47 -9.04 15.79 -3.11
CA PHE A 47 -8.77 16.82 -4.15
C PHE A 47 -8.79 16.31 -5.57
N THR A 48 -8.52 15.02 -5.77
CA THR A 48 -8.69 14.35 -7.07
C THR A 48 -9.55 13.12 -6.84
N ARG A 49 -10.36 12.75 -7.83
CA ARG A 49 -11.31 11.63 -7.73
C ARG A 49 -10.65 10.42 -7.04
N LEU A 50 -11.30 9.92 -6.00
CA LEU A 50 -10.81 8.84 -5.15
C LEU A 50 -11.58 7.56 -5.43
N PHE A 51 -10.85 6.48 -5.59
CA PHE A 51 -11.43 5.14 -5.75
C PHE A 51 -10.69 4.12 -4.89
N ILE A 52 -11.41 3.52 -3.96
CA ILE A 52 -10.99 2.37 -3.16
C ILE A 52 -12.02 1.28 -3.45
N PRO A 53 -11.66 0.23 -4.19
CA PRO A 53 -12.63 -0.80 -4.55
C PRO A 53 -13.14 -1.52 -3.32
N SER A 54 -14.44 -1.81 -3.29
CA SER A 54 -14.98 -2.90 -2.46
C SER A 54 -14.26 -4.20 -2.85
N ARG A 55 -13.50 -4.78 -1.93
CA ARG A 55 -12.72 -6.02 -2.17
C ARG A 55 -13.08 -7.07 -1.14
N ARG A 56 -12.91 -8.33 -1.55
CA ARG A 56 -13.04 -9.55 -0.73
C ARG A 56 -12.16 -9.44 0.53
N PRO A 57 -12.59 -9.94 1.70
CA PRO A 57 -11.66 -10.39 2.73
C PRO A 57 -10.74 -11.46 2.14
N MET A 58 -9.45 -11.46 2.49
CA MET A 58 -8.43 -12.30 1.85
C MET A 58 -8.66 -13.80 2.03
N ASP A 59 -9.47 -14.17 3.02
CA ASP A 59 -9.59 -15.54 3.55
C ASP A 59 -10.75 -16.33 2.92
N VAL A 60 -11.56 -15.67 2.09
CA VAL A 60 -12.71 -16.27 1.41
C VAL A 60 -12.45 -16.40 -0.10
N GLY A 61 -12.44 -17.65 -0.58
CA GLY A 61 -12.13 -18.01 -1.96
C GLY A 61 -13.18 -17.63 -3.02
N TRP A 62 -14.27 -16.97 -2.62
CA TRP A 62 -15.40 -16.56 -3.47
C TRP A 62 -15.84 -15.14 -3.12
N GLU A 63 -16.45 -14.46 -4.10
CA GLU A 63 -16.99 -13.12 -3.90
C GLU A 63 -18.25 -13.19 -3.03
N ILE A 64 -18.20 -12.57 -1.86
CA ILE A 64 -19.36 -12.41 -0.98
C ILE A 64 -20.31 -11.34 -1.55
N THR A 65 -19.79 -10.38 -2.32
CA THR A 65 -20.56 -9.30 -2.95
C THR A 65 -20.42 -9.32 -4.48
N THR A 66 -21.45 -8.86 -5.20
CA THR A 66 -21.41 -8.71 -6.67
C THR A 66 -20.77 -7.38 -7.11
N ASP A 67 -19.99 -6.75 -6.22
CA ASP A 67 -19.39 -5.41 -6.40
C ASP A 67 -18.17 -5.42 -7.33
N LYS A 68 -17.64 -6.61 -7.63
CA LYS A 68 -16.64 -6.82 -8.67
C LYS A 68 -17.18 -7.88 -9.60
N HIS A 69 -16.98 -7.70 -10.90
CA HIS A 69 -17.22 -8.75 -11.90
C HIS A 69 -16.21 -8.64 -13.03
N GLN A 70 -16.31 -9.54 -14.00
CA GLN A 70 -15.53 -9.48 -15.23
C GLN A 70 -16.46 -9.52 -16.44
N GLU A 71 -16.22 -8.63 -17.40
CA GLU A 71 -16.87 -8.61 -18.71
C GLU A 71 -15.82 -9.00 -19.76
N ASN A 72 -15.93 -10.16 -20.42
CA ASN A 72 -14.91 -10.63 -21.38
C ASN A 72 -13.48 -10.55 -20.80
N LYS A 73 -13.31 -10.99 -19.54
CA LYS A 73 -12.07 -10.94 -18.74
C LYS A 73 -11.58 -9.52 -18.36
N HIS A 74 -12.30 -8.46 -18.72
CA HIS A 74 -12.06 -7.11 -18.25
C HIS A 74 -12.64 -6.90 -16.83
N PRO A 75 -11.82 -6.54 -15.82
CA PRO A 75 -12.30 -6.23 -14.47
C PRO A 75 -13.21 -5.01 -14.43
N VAL A 76 -14.36 -5.15 -13.77
CA VAL A 76 -15.30 -4.05 -13.49
C VAL A 76 -15.53 -3.97 -11.99
N TYR A 77 -15.39 -2.77 -11.43
CA TYR A 77 -15.67 -2.49 -10.03
C TYR A 77 -16.88 -1.58 -9.90
N LYS A 78 -17.95 -2.10 -9.28
CA LYS A 78 -19.24 -1.44 -9.17
C LYS A 78 -19.31 -0.45 -8.01
N LYS A 79 -18.64 -0.76 -6.90
CA LYS A 79 -18.74 0.02 -5.65
C LYS A 79 -17.41 0.47 -5.10
N PHE A 80 -17.40 1.71 -4.61
CA PHE A 80 -16.46 2.21 -3.64
C PHE A 80 -16.66 1.49 -2.31
N LEU A 81 -15.57 1.24 -1.58
CA LEU A 81 -15.60 0.48 -0.33
C LEU A 81 -16.53 1.12 0.71
N TYR A 82 -17.29 0.27 1.39
CA TYR A 82 -18.31 0.68 2.33
C TYR A 82 -18.40 -0.29 3.50
N HIS A 83 -18.86 0.22 4.62
CA HIS A 83 -19.23 -0.59 5.77
C HIS A 83 -20.60 -1.22 5.52
N SER A 84 -20.70 -2.54 5.72
CA SER A 84 -21.89 -3.33 5.37
C SER A 84 -23.12 -2.87 6.15
N VAL A 85 -22.97 -2.58 7.44
CA VAL A 85 -24.01 -1.97 8.26
C VAL A 85 -24.13 -0.49 7.88
N GLY A 86 -25.31 -0.07 7.42
CA GLY A 86 -25.60 1.32 7.05
C GLY A 86 -25.08 1.76 5.67
N ASN A 87 -24.39 0.89 4.92
CA ASN A 87 -23.86 1.17 3.58
C ASN A 87 -23.01 2.47 3.51
N LYS A 88 -22.29 2.77 4.60
CA LYS A 88 -21.53 4.02 4.74
C LYS A 88 -20.18 3.89 4.02
N LYS A 89 -19.87 4.81 3.10
CA LYS A 89 -18.59 4.80 2.36
C LYS A 89 -17.43 5.03 3.33
N MET A 90 -16.34 4.30 3.15
CA MET A 90 -15.21 4.31 4.08
C MET A 90 -13.85 4.25 3.38
N ILE A 91 -12.86 4.87 4.02
CA ILE A 91 -11.43 4.66 3.76
C ILE A 91 -10.91 3.80 4.92
N PRO A 92 -10.37 2.60 4.65
CA PRO A 92 -9.85 1.75 5.71
C PRO A 92 -8.66 2.41 6.40
N GLY A 93 -8.54 2.24 7.72
CA GLY A 93 -7.38 2.71 8.46
C GLY A 93 -6.05 2.17 7.88
N SER A 94 -6.06 0.93 7.38
CA SER A 94 -4.93 0.31 6.70
C SER A 94 -4.50 1.01 5.40
N SER A 95 -5.45 1.65 4.69
CA SER A 95 -5.17 2.42 3.47
C SER A 95 -4.45 3.74 3.75
N ILE A 96 -4.58 4.26 4.97
CA ILE A 96 -3.94 5.50 5.44
C ILE A 96 -2.62 5.19 6.15
N LYS A 97 -2.62 4.15 6.99
CA LYS A 97 -1.45 3.70 7.77
C LYS A 97 -0.21 3.50 6.89
N GLY A 98 -0.36 2.89 5.71
CA GLY A 98 0.75 2.65 4.78
C GLY A 98 1.39 3.95 4.24
N PRO A 99 0.63 4.84 3.57
CA PRO A 99 1.14 6.13 3.09
C PRO A 99 1.78 7.00 4.19
N VAL A 100 1.14 7.10 5.35
CA VAL A 100 1.68 7.86 6.50
C VAL A 100 2.98 7.23 7.00
N ARG A 101 3.04 5.90 7.11
CA ARG A 101 4.28 5.16 7.43
C ARG A 101 5.39 5.48 6.43
N SER A 102 5.11 5.45 5.12
CA SER A 102 6.12 5.72 4.09
C SER A 102 6.73 7.11 4.21
N VAL A 103 5.93 8.13 4.56
CA VAL A 103 6.43 9.49 4.81
C VAL A 103 7.29 9.51 6.08
N MET A 104 6.77 9.00 7.20
CA MET A 104 7.50 8.97 8.47
C MET A 104 8.81 8.18 8.36
N GLU A 105 8.84 7.12 7.53
CA GLU A 105 10.06 6.34 7.28
C GLU A 105 11.15 7.16 6.60
N VAL A 106 10.80 8.11 5.73
CA VAL A 106 11.75 9.05 5.12
C VAL A 106 12.15 10.16 6.08
N LEU A 107 11.19 10.70 6.83
CA LEU A 107 11.47 11.79 7.77
C LEU A 107 12.45 11.34 8.86
N SER A 108 12.29 10.09 9.35
CA SER A 108 13.06 9.54 10.47
C SER A 108 14.21 8.61 10.09
N ASP A 109 14.53 8.49 8.80
CA ASP A 109 15.52 7.53 8.28
C ASP A 109 15.30 6.09 8.77
N SER A 110 14.04 5.69 8.92
CA SER A 110 13.66 4.35 9.37
C SER A 110 13.86 3.30 8.28
N CYS A 111 13.67 2.03 8.64
CA CYS A 111 13.68 0.91 7.69
C CYS A 111 12.66 1.10 6.55
N LEU A 112 12.94 0.48 5.40
CA LEU A 112 12.02 0.38 4.28
C LEU A 112 11.03 -0.76 4.54
N GLY A 113 9.77 -0.46 4.83
CA GLY A 113 8.72 -1.47 4.98
C GLY A 113 8.49 -2.27 3.69
N LEU A 114 9.22 -3.38 3.49
CA LEU A 114 9.04 -4.30 2.37
C LEU A 114 7.88 -5.25 2.69
N TYR A 115 6.65 -4.84 2.36
CA TYR A 115 5.52 -5.76 2.40
C TYR A 115 5.72 -6.85 1.33
N GLY A 116 5.72 -8.11 1.77
CA GLY A 116 6.07 -9.29 0.97
C GLY A 116 5.37 -9.34 -0.39
N GLY A 117 6.10 -8.99 -1.44
CA GLY A 117 5.77 -9.28 -2.82
C GLY A 117 6.62 -10.44 -3.31
N LYS A 118 6.04 -11.35 -4.10
CA LYS A 118 6.84 -12.23 -4.95
C LYS A 118 7.40 -11.36 -6.09
N TYR A 119 8.53 -10.69 -5.86
CA TYR A 119 9.25 -9.93 -6.90
C TYR A 119 10.00 -10.83 -7.89
N LYS A 120 9.58 -12.10 -8.02
CA LYS A 120 10.16 -13.06 -8.94
C LYS A 120 9.56 -12.82 -10.32
N LYS A 121 10.45 -12.72 -11.32
CA LYS A 121 10.07 -12.58 -12.72
C LYS A 121 9.16 -13.72 -13.18
N ASP A 122 8.39 -13.38 -14.21
CA ASP A 122 7.68 -14.28 -15.12
C ASP A 122 8.29 -15.69 -15.19
N GLN A 123 7.48 -16.73 -14.96
CA GLN A 123 7.93 -18.11 -15.00
C GLN A 123 8.39 -18.55 -16.41
N HIS A 124 8.05 -17.77 -17.44
CA HIS A 124 8.27 -18.11 -18.84
C HIS A 124 9.63 -17.65 -19.41
N ASP A 125 10.39 -16.77 -18.74
CA ASP A 125 11.71 -16.31 -19.23
C ASP A 125 12.79 -16.40 -18.13
N LYS A 126 13.57 -17.49 -18.17
CA LYS A 126 14.63 -17.79 -17.18
C LYS A 126 15.85 -16.87 -17.28
N LYS A 127 16.13 -16.25 -18.44
CA LYS A 127 17.40 -15.52 -18.70
C LYS A 127 17.46 -14.11 -18.09
N ARG A 128 16.36 -13.67 -17.47
CA ARG A 128 16.12 -12.24 -17.26
C ARG A 128 15.68 -11.92 -15.82
N ARG A 129 15.77 -12.87 -14.87
CA ARG A 129 15.25 -12.75 -13.49
C ARG A 129 15.96 -11.64 -12.71
N LEU A 130 15.22 -10.61 -12.28
CA LEU A 130 15.70 -9.58 -11.35
C LEU A 130 14.95 -9.78 -10.02
N ASP A 131 15.67 -10.08 -8.95
CA ASP A 131 15.09 -10.27 -7.61
C ASP A 131 15.34 -9.03 -6.75
N TYR A 132 14.33 -8.17 -6.63
CA TYR A 132 14.44 -6.95 -5.84
C TYR A 132 14.54 -7.18 -4.33
N SER A 133 14.18 -8.37 -3.82
CA SER A 133 14.27 -8.64 -2.38
C SER A 133 15.71 -8.55 -1.85
N ASN A 134 16.69 -8.77 -2.72
CA ASN A 134 18.13 -8.70 -2.42
C ASN A 134 18.80 -7.43 -2.95
N LYS A 135 18.02 -6.47 -3.42
CA LYS A 135 18.53 -5.24 -4.03
C LYS A 135 18.45 -4.03 -3.09
N ALA A 136 18.00 -4.19 -1.86
CA ALA A 136 18.19 -3.17 -0.82
C ALA A 136 19.40 -3.56 0.04
N SER A 137 20.13 -2.56 0.55
CA SER A 137 21.12 -2.76 1.62
C SER A 137 20.47 -3.48 2.80
N ALA A 138 21.23 -4.34 3.49
CA ALA A 138 20.76 -4.99 4.70
C ALA A 138 20.32 -3.95 5.74
N GLU A 139 21.04 -2.82 5.83
CA GLU A 139 20.84 -1.76 6.82
C GLU A 139 19.43 -1.17 6.83
N VAL A 140 18.81 -1.07 5.65
CA VAL A 140 17.47 -0.48 5.47
C VAL A 140 16.36 -1.53 5.44
N LYS A 141 16.68 -2.83 5.54
CA LYS A 141 15.67 -3.89 5.59
C LYS A 141 15.12 -4.02 7.01
N PRO A 142 13.80 -4.25 7.18
CA PRO A 142 13.21 -4.50 8.49
C PRO A 142 13.82 -5.69 9.22
N GLY A 143 14.44 -6.64 8.51
CA GLY A 143 15.17 -7.76 9.13
C GLY A 143 16.40 -7.36 9.97
N ARG A 144 16.91 -6.13 9.84
CA ARG A 144 17.92 -5.57 10.77
C ARG A 144 17.30 -4.96 12.03
N CYS A 145 16.00 -4.71 12.06
CA CYS A 145 15.30 -4.38 13.30
C CYS A 145 14.95 -5.69 14.01
N ARG A 146 15.59 -5.98 15.14
CA ARG A 146 15.40 -7.26 15.84
C ARG A 146 14.56 -7.06 17.09
N LEU A 147 13.77 -8.08 17.41
CA LEU A 147 13.03 -8.16 18.67
C LEU A 147 13.85 -8.81 19.79
N ARG A 148 14.95 -9.49 19.43
CA ARG A 148 15.92 -10.13 20.35
C ARG A 148 17.35 -9.98 19.84
N ALA A 149 18.31 -10.01 20.76
CA ALA A 149 19.73 -10.06 20.43
C ALA A 149 20.06 -11.39 19.71
N GLU A 150 21.14 -11.40 18.92
CA GLU A 150 21.64 -12.61 18.24
C GLU A 150 21.97 -13.75 19.22
N THR A 151 22.43 -13.41 20.41
CA THR A 151 22.79 -14.36 21.48
C THR A 151 21.57 -14.90 22.24
N GLY A 152 20.35 -14.51 21.88
CA GLY A 152 19.16 -14.69 22.71
C GLY A 152 19.07 -13.63 23.82
N GLY A 153 17.85 -13.41 24.32
CA GLY A 153 17.57 -12.36 25.31
C GLY A 153 17.23 -10.99 24.71
N PRO A 154 17.07 -9.96 25.57
CA PRO A 154 16.65 -8.63 25.14
C PRO A 154 17.70 -7.93 24.28
N VAL A 155 17.24 -7.06 23.38
CA VAL A 155 18.14 -6.18 22.65
C VAL A 155 18.54 -5.03 23.55
N THR A 156 19.81 -4.96 23.93
CA THR A 156 20.41 -3.86 24.71
C THR A 156 21.28 -2.94 23.86
N ASN A 157 21.85 -3.45 22.75
CA ASN A 157 22.59 -2.65 21.77
C ASN A 157 21.61 -1.91 20.84
N PRO A 158 21.64 -0.56 20.79
CA PRO A 158 20.79 0.21 19.87
C PRO A 158 20.94 -0.22 18.41
N ALA A 159 22.13 -0.62 17.96
CA ALA A 159 22.37 -1.02 16.56
C ALA A 159 21.52 -2.23 16.12
N ASP A 160 21.11 -3.08 17.05
CA ASP A 160 20.27 -4.27 16.83
C ASP A 160 18.79 -4.03 17.15
N GLY A 161 18.47 -2.82 17.63
CA GLY A 161 17.15 -2.42 18.12
C GLY A 161 16.14 -2.13 17.03
N LEU A 162 15.14 -1.31 17.35
CA LEU A 162 14.05 -0.97 16.45
C LEU A 162 14.11 0.49 16.04
N CYS A 163 13.96 0.75 14.75
CA CYS A 163 13.72 2.11 14.26
C CYS A 163 12.35 2.62 14.73
N VAL A 164 12.18 3.94 14.77
CA VAL A 164 10.94 4.56 15.26
C VAL A 164 9.70 4.08 14.52
N CYS A 165 9.74 3.91 13.20
CA CYS A 165 8.58 3.43 12.45
C CYS A 165 8.24 1.96 12.76
N CYS A 166 9.23 1.10 13.03
CA CYS A 166 8.97 -0.27 13.49
C CYS A 166 8.29 -0.28 14.87
N ARG A 167 8.70 0.61 15.80
CA ARG A 167 8.08 0.75 17.13
C ARG A 167 6.66 1.31 17.05
N LEU A 168 6.42 2.29 16.18
CA LEU A 168 5.11 2.97 16.06
C LEU A 168 4.11 2.16 15.23
N PHE A 169 4.51 1.63 14.07
CA PHE A 169 3.60 0.93 13.16
C PHE A 169 3.52 -0.57 13.40
N GLY A 170 4.52 -1.13 14.08
CA GLY A 170 4.68 -2.56 14.32
C GLY A 170 5.60 -3.23 13.32
N LEU A 171 6.01 -4.43 13.69
CA LEU A 171 6.93 -5.29 12.94
C LEU A 171 6.45 -6.74 13.07
N ALA A 172 6.47 -7.50 11.97
CA ALA A 172 6.42 -8.96 12.04
C ALA A 172 7.84 -9.47 11.74
N ALA A 173 8.34 -10.41 12.53
CA ALA A 173 9.63 -11.04 12.28
C ALA A 173 9.57 -11.73 10.92
N GLY A 174 10.54 -11.39 10.05
CA GLY A 174 10.61 -11.93 8.69
C GLY A 174 11.52 -13.16 8.66
N GLY A 175 10.96 -14.31 8.31
CA GLY A 175 11.71 -15.54 8.07
C GLY A 175 10.80 -16.73 8.29
N GLY A 176 10.52 -17.51 7.23
CA GLY A 176 9.62 -18.67 7.29
C GLY A 176 10.17 -19.87 8.07
N ALA A 177 11.03 -19.65 9.07
CA ALA A 177 11.37 -20.66 10.06
C ALA A 177 10.27 -20.66 11.14
N GLU A 178 9.87 -21.84 11.59
CA GLU A 178 9.03 -21.96 12.78
C GLU A 178 9.79 -21.33 13.95
N PRO A 179 9.19 -20.36 14.65
CA PRO A 179 9.83 -19.70 15.79
C PRO A 179 9.99 -20.69 16.93
N GLU A 180 11.12 -20.61 17.64
CA GLU A 180 11.33 -21.43 18.83
C GLU A 180 10.40 -20.97 19.97
N SER A 181 10.09 -21.89 20.90
CA SER A 181 9.26 -21.58 22.07
C SER A 181 9.85 -20.42 22.88
N GLY A 182 9.11 -19.31 22.98
CA GLY A 182 9.55 -18.10 23.68
C GLY A 182 10.18 -17.02 22.79
N GLU A 183 10.20 -17.18 21.47
CA GLU A 183 10.60 -16.13 20.53
C GLU A 183 9.48 -15.14 20.22
N TYR A 184 9.83 -13.84 20.17
CA TYR A 184 8.90 -12.80 19.71
C TYR A 184 8.80 -12.84 18.18
N THR A 185 7.63 -13.23 17.68
CA THR A 185 7.36 -13.34 16.24
C THR A 185 6.82 -12.06 15.62
N ALA A 186 6.34 -11.14 16.45
CA ALA A 186 5.85 -9.84 16.05
C ALA A 186 5.88 -8.85 17.22
N LEU A 187 5.93 -7.57 16.88
CA LEU A 187 5.70 -6.45 17.77
C LEU A 187 4.46 -5.70 17.30
N GLN A 188 3.48 -5.57 18.20
CA GLN A 188 2.36 -4.67 18.01
C GLN A 188 2.86 -3.23 18.06
N GLY A 189 2.62 -2.47 16.98
CA GLY A 189 2.93 -1.04 16.95
C GLY A 189 2.07 -0.25 17.94
N ARG A 190 2.53 0.94 18.33
CA ARG A 190 1.81 1.86 19.22
C ARG A 190 0.75 2.74 18.54
N LEU A 191 0.54 2.58 17.22
CA LEU A 191 -0.45 3.32 16.43
C LEU A 191 -1.56 2.42 15.88
N THR A 192 -2.80 2.86 16.10
CA THR A 192 -4.02 2.26 15.55
C THR A 192 -4.76 3.30 14.72
N PHE A 193 -5.01 2.98 13.45
CA PHE A 193 -5.78 3.81 12.53
C PHE A 193 -7.17 3.22 12.40
N ASP A 194 -8.21 3.95 12.81
CA ASP A 194 -9.58 3.55 12.57
C ASP A 194 -9.95 3.72 11.10
N ASP A 195 -11.10 3.17 10.73
CA ASP A 195 -11.71 3.47 9.45
C ASP A 195 -12.27 4.90 9.46
N PHE A 196 -12.08 5.59 8.34
CA PHE A 196 -12.57 6.94 8.13
C PHE A 196 -13.84 6.87 7.30
N TYR A 197 -14.88 7.54 7.75
CA TYR A 197 -16.21 7.44 7.14
C TYR A 197 -16.57 8.73 6.43
N LEU A 198 -17.23 8.60 5.28
CA LEU A 198 -17.73 9.76 4.54
C LEU A 198 -18.76 10.51 5.39
N SER A 199 -18.63 11.83 5.46
CA SER A 199 -19.61 12.66 6.14
C SER A 199 -21.00 12.54 5.48
N ASP A 200 -22.08 12.60 6.26
CA ASP A 200 -23.44 12.50 5.70
C ASP A 200 -23.78 13.68 4.77
N ALA A 201 -23.15 14.84 5.00
CA ALA A 201 -23.24 16.03 4.14
C ALA A 201 -22.65 15.80 2.73
N ASP A 202 -21.77 14.82 2.57
CA ASP A 202 -21.02 14.54 1.35
C ASP A 202 -21.59 13.39 0.52
N LYS A 203 -22.83 12.95 0.75
CA LYS A 203 -23.44 11.92 -0.13
C LYS A 203 -23.55 12.37 -1.60
N LYS A 204 -23.65 13.69 -1.84
CA LYS A 204 -23.72 14.30 -3.18
C LYS A 204 -22.44 14.14 -4.02
N VAL A 205 -21.29 13.90 -3.38
CA VAL A 205 -20.00 13.72 -4.08
C VAL A 205 -19.71 12.26 -4.42
N ILE A 206 -20.63 11.34 -4.12
CA ILE A 206 -20.59 9.97 -4.65
C ILE A 206 -21.01 10.01 -6.12
N SER A 207 -20.08 9.68 -7.01
CA SER A 207 -20.36 9.61 -8.44
C SER A 207 -20.55 8.18 -8.90
N THR A 208 -21.66 7.92 -9.59
CA THR A 208 -21.97 6.68 -10.31
C THR A 208 -21.58 6.74 -11.79
N SER A 209 -20.79 7.75 -12.18
CA SER A 209 -20.29 7.87 -13.55
C SER A 209 -19.29 6.75 -13.84
N HIS A 210 -19.49 6.08 -14.97
CA HIS A 210 -18.66 4.96 -15.41
C HIS A 210 -17.48 5.46 -16.22
N PHE A 211 -16.28 4.99 -15.91
CA PHE A 211 -15.09 5.28 -16.70
C PHE A 211 -14.11 4.11 -16.66
N THR A 212 -13.46 3.86 -17.79
CA THR A 212 -12.44 2.82 -17.93
C THR A 212 -11.07 3.47 -17.82
N LEU A 213 -10.27 3.06 -16.84
CA LEU A 213 -8.92 3.59 -16.72
C LEU A 213 -8.08 3.20 -17.94
N PRO A 214 -7.17 4.06 -18.42
CA PRO A 214 -6.15 3.63 -19.36
C PRO A 214 -5.31 2.50 -18.76
N GLU A 215 -4.75 1.65 -19.63
CA GLU A 215 -3.84 0.60 -19.20
C GLU A 215 -2.65 1.23 -18.46
N LEU A 216 -2.64 1.03 -17.15
CA LEU A 216 -1.44 1.20 -16.36
C LEU A 216 -0.64 -0.07 -16.57
N SER A 217 0.26 -0.07 -17.55
CA SER A 217 1.21 -1.18 -17.67
C SER A 217 1.86 -1.35 -16.31
N ASP A 218 1.72 -2.55 -15.72
CA ASP A 218 2.35 -2.85 -14.45
C ASP A 218 3.80 -2.37 -14.55
N PRO A 219 4.31 -1.64 -13.54
CA PRO A 219 5.73 -1.45 -13.39
C PRO A 219 6.33 -2.83 -13.12
N LYS A 220 6.48 -3.64 -14.16
CA LYS A 220 7.11 -4.91 -13.95
C LYS A 220 8.60 -4.63 -13.83
N PRO A 221 9.30 -5.44 -13.02
CA PRO A 221 10.74 -5.43 -12.83
C PRO A 221 11.67 -5.36 -14.05
N TRP A 222 11.15 -5.26 -15.28
CA TRP A 222 11.95 -5.26 -16.50
C TRP A 222 12.71 -3.96 -16.77
N HIS A 223 12.26 -2.81 -16.26
CA HIS A 223 12.98 -1.54 -16.48
C HIS A 223 13.86 -1.21 -15.28
N ALA A 224 14.90 -2.02 -15.09
CA ALA A 224 15.81 -1.91 -13.94
C ALA A 224 16.41 -0.49 -13.82
N GLN A 225 16.61 0.21 -14.93
CA GLN A 225 17.11 1.58 -15.04
C GLN A 225 16.24 2.63 -14.31
N PHE A 226 14.98 2.34 -14.02
CA PHE A 226 14.13 3.21 -13.21
C PHE A 226 14.22 2.88 -11.72
N TYR A 227 14.38 1.60 -11.39
CA TYR A 227 14.25 1.09 -10.02
C TYR A 227 15.58 0.91 -9.31
N LEU A 228 16.67 0.76 -10.06
CA LEU A 228 18.01 0.59 -9.55
C LEU A 228 18.84 1.86 -9.73
N ASP A 229 19.76 2.08 -8.80
CA ASP A 229 20.87 3.01 -8.96
C ASP A 229 22.01 2.40 -9.81
N THR A 230 23.09 3.15 -10.00
CA THR A 230 24.28 2.73 -10.74
C THR A 230 25.01 1.55 -10.08
N GLY A 231 24.86 1.37 -8.77
CA GLY A 231 25.36 0.22 -8.01
C GLY A 231 24.45 -1.01 -8.08
N GLY A 232 23.33 -0.91 -8.79
CA GLY A 232 22.36 -1.99 -8.91
C GLY A 232 21.56 -2.25 -7.63
N GLN A 233 21.47 -1.28 -6.71
CA GLN A 233 20.61 -1.31 -5.52
C GLN A 233 19.31 -0.54 -5.79
N ILE A 234 18.26 -0.79 -4.99
CA ILE A 234 16.99 -0.09 -5.07
C ILE A 234 17.24 1.39 -4.82
N ARG A 235 16.86 2.20 -5.79
CA ARG A 235 17.09 3.64 -5.80
C ARG A 235 16.45 4.37 -4.62
N GLY A 236 15.32 3.89 -4.12
CA GLY A 236 14.58 4.62 -3.11
C GLY A 236 13.17 4.13 -2.84
N ARG A 237 12.49 4.89 -1.97
CA ARG A 237 11.05 4.79 -1.72
C ARG A 237 10.27 5.46 -2.83
N LYS A 238 9.36 4.74 -3.46
CA LYS A 238 8.53 5.24 -4.56
C LYS A 238 7.40 6.12 -4.05
N PHE A 239 7.32 7.37 -4.53
CA PHE A 239 6.20 8.28 -4.32
C PHE A 239 5.60 8.71 -5.66
N TYR A 240 4.27 8.84 -5.70
CA TYR A 240 3.55 9.30 -6.89
C TYR A 240 3.34 10.80 -6.82
N LEU A 241 3.48 11.46 -7.97
CA LEU A 241 3.25 12.90 -8.09
C LEU A 241 1.78 13.26 -7.91
N HIS A 242 1.56 14.45 -7.35
CA HIS A 242 0.26 15.10 -7.32
C HIS A 242 0.11 16.02 -8.53
N TYR A 243 -1.03 15.91 -9.21
CA TYR A 243 -1.41 16.74 -10.34
C TYR A 243 -2.90 16.56 -10.60
N ASP A 244 -3.52 17.55 -11.21
CA ASP A 244 -4.90 17.47 -11.67
C ASP A 244 -4.94 16.67 -12.97
N PRO A 245 -5.59 15.49 -12.98
CA PRO A 245 -5.60 14.66 -14.16
C PRO A 245 -6.59 15.19 -15.19
N ASP A 246 -6.20 15.13 -16.47
CA ASP A 246 -7.06 15.46 -17.59
C ASP A 246 -8.22 14.44 -17.68
N PRO A 247 -9.49 14.84 -17.44
CA PRO A 247 -10.63 13.94 -17.43
C PRO A 247 -10.83 13.21 -18.75
N THR A 248 -10.43 13.82 -19.88
CA THR A 248 -10.56 13.23 -21.21
C THR A 248 -9.60 12.05 -21.42
N LYS A 249 -8.46 12.06 -20.70
CA LYS A 249 -7.43 11.01 -20.78
C LYS A 249 -7.60 9.92 -19.72
N LEU A 250 -8.48 10.13 -18.74
CA LEU A 250 -8.78 9.15 -17.70
C LEU A 250 -9.73 8.04 -18.15
N ASN A 251 -10.50 8.26 -19.23
CA ASN A 251 -11.51 7.33 -19.71
C ASN A 251 -11.15 6.82 -21.11
N THR A 252 -10.65 5.58 -21.20
CA THR A 252 -10.42 4.92 -22.49
C THR A 252 -11.65 4.15 -22.96
N LYS A 253 -11.80 4.00 -24.28
CA LYS A 253 -12.80 3.09 -24.89
C LYS A 253 -12.32 1.64 -24.91
N ASP A 254 -11.01 1.43 -24.86
CA ASP A 254 -10.40 0.11 -24.99
C ASP A 254 -10.48 -0.65 -23.66
N LYS A 255 -11.33 -1.68 -23.60
CA LYS A 255 -11.39 -2.61 -22.47
C LYS A 255 -10.41 -3.77 -22.69
N THR A 256 -9.50 -3.97 -21.75
CA THR A 256 -8.50 -5.05 -21.79
C THR A 256 -8.50 -5.84 -20.48
N GLU A 257 -7.81 -6.97 -20.44
CA GLU A 257 -7.56 -7.73 -19.21
C GLU A 257 -6.64 -6.97 -18.22
N ARG A 258 -6.02 -5.85 -18.65
CA ARG A 258 -4.96 -5.11 -17.94
C ARG A 258 -5.38 -3.74 -17.45
N ASN A 259 -6.59 -3.31 -17.74
CA ASN A 259 -7.20 -2.13 -17.15
C ASN A 259 -8.49 -2.50 -16.41
N CYS A 260 -9.23 -1.50 -15.90
CA CYS A 260 -10.50 -1.75 -15.25
C CYS A 260 -11.50 -0.63 -15.47
N THR A 261 -12.78 -0.98 -15.42
CA THR A 261 -13.89 -0.02 -15.35
C THR A 261 -14.25 0.24 -13.90
N ILE A 262 -14.45 1.51 -13.56
CA ILE A 262 -14.92 1.98 -12.26
C ILE A 262 -16.31 2.57 -12.46
N GLN A 263 -17.30 2.10 -11.69
CA GLN A 263 -18.68 2.59 -11.76
C GLN A 263 -19.04 3.51 -10.60
N GLU A 264 -18.39 3.38 -9.45
CA GLU A 264 -18.63 4.25 -8.28
C GLU A 264 -17.29 4.81 -7.77
N SER A 265 -17.24 6.11 -7.56
CA SER A 265 -16.06 6.83 -7.08
C SER A 265 -16.45 8.06 -6.27
N ILE A 266 -15.50 8.64 -5.56
CA ILE A 266 -15.72 9.85 -4.75
C ILE A 266 -15.10 11.05 -5.46
N LEU A 267 -15.89 12.10 -5.67
CA LEU A 267 -15.44 13.33 -6.33
C LEU A 267 -14.64 14.23 -5.38
N PRO A 268 -13.84 15.17 -5.93
CA PRO A 268 -13.18 16.21 -5.13
C PRO A 268 -14.15 17.00 -4.25
N GLY A 269 -13.67 17.44 -3.09
CA GLY A 269 -14.43 18.15 -2.07
C GLY A 269 -14.96 17.27 -0.94
N ALA A 270 -14.99 15.94 -1.13
CA ALA A 270 -15.45 15.00 -0.10
C ALA A 270 -14.56 15.03 1.16
N VAL A 271 -15.17 14.89 2.33
CA VAL A 271 -14.47 14.73 3.61
C VAL A 271 -14.80 13.40 4.26
N PHE A 272 -13.76 12.66 4.63
CA PHE A 272 -13.87 11.47 5.48
C PHE A 272 -13.28 11.74 6.85
N THR A 273 -14.01 11.34 7.90
CA THR A 273 -13.65 11.65 9.28
C THR A 273 -13.41 10.35 10.05
N GLY A 274 -12.36 10.31 10.86
CA GLY A 274 -11.94 9.13 11.60
C GLY A 274 -10.95 9.46 12.71
N ARG A 275 -10.52 8.43 13.44
CA ARG A 275 -9.61 8.58 14.59
C ARG A 275 -8.33 7.80 14.40
N ILE A 276 -7.25 8.36 14.95
CA ILE A 276 -5.96 7.69 15.06
C ILE A 276 -5.62 7.62 16.54
N ARG A 277 -5.59 6.40 17.08
CA ARG A 277 -5.26 6.16 18.49
C ARG A 277 -3.79 5.84 18.65
N PHE A 278 -3.24 6.26 19.77
CA PHE A 278 -1.84 6.02 20.08
C PHE A 278 -1.64 5.82 21.58
N THR A 279 -0.58 5.12 21.94
CA THR A 279 -0.20 4.91 23.35
C THR A 279 1.29 5.14 23.54
N ASN A 280 1.64 5.78 24.65
CA ASN A 280 3.01 6.03 25.08
C ASN A 280 3.91 6.65 24.00
N LEU A 281 3.45 7.65 23.27
CA LEU A 281 4.30 8.41 22.36
C LEU A 281 5.04 9.49 23.15
N THR A 282 6.34 9.61 22.96
CA THR A 282 7.06 10.80 23.43
C THR A 282 6.56 12.04 22.67
N GLY A 283 6.82 13.24 23.19
CA GLY A 283 6.51 14.48 22.46
C GLY A 283 7.05 14.48 21.04
N TRP A 284 8.32 14.09 20.86
CA TRP A 284 8.94 13.99 19.55
C TRP A 284 8.23 12.98 18.64
N GLU A 285 7.87 11.79 19.13
CA GLU A 285 7.18 10.76 18.34
C GLU A 285 5.78 11.22 17.89
N LEU A 286 5.08 11.97 18.75
CA LEU A 286 3.82 12.62 18.43
C LEU A 286 4.02 13.72 17.38
N GLY A 287 5.08 14.52 17.48
CA GLY A 287 5.49 15.49 16.47
C GLY A 287 5.75 14.84 15.10
N LEU A 288 6.47 13.72 15.06
CA LEU A 288 6.70 12.93 13.85
C LEU A 288 5.38 12.39 13.25
N LEU A 289 4.46 11.91 14.09
CA LEU A 289 3.14 11.47 13.64
C LEU A 289 2.35 12.64 13.01
N LEU A 290 2.33 13.80 13.66
CA LEU A 290 1.63 14.99 13.15
C LEU A 290 2.23 15.47 11.83
N TRP A 291 3.55 15.47 11.68
CA TRP A 291 4.22 15.72 10.40
C TRP A 291 3.87 14.68 9.34
N GLY A 292 3.86 13.40 9.70
CA GLY A 292 3.46 12.31 8.80
C GLY A 292 2.02 12.39 8.32
N LEU A 293 1.12 12.95 9.13
CA LEU A 293 -0.28 13.16 8.80
C LEU A 293 -0.50 14.43 7.96
N GLU A 294 -0.14 15.59 8.49
CA GLU A 294 -0.50 16.87 7.89
C GLU A 294 0.45 17.31 6.76
N LEU A 295 1.72 16.89 6.78
CA LEU A 295 2.78 17.22 5.80
C LEU A 295 3.21 18.70 5.73
N ASP A 296 2.30 19.62 6.00
CA ASP A 296 2.52 21.06 6.19
C ASP A 296 1.32 21.64 6.95
N ASP A 297 1.37 22.93 7.28
CA ASP A 297 0.30 23.63 8.00
C ASP A 297 -0.71 24.33 7.07
N LEU A 298 -0.57 24.19 5.75
CA LEU A 298 -1.45 24.84 4.79
C LEU A 298 -2.89 24.31 4.95
N PRO A 299 -3.89 25.20 4.96
CA PRO A 299 -5.29 24.79 4.93
C PRO A 299 -5.59 23.99 3.67
N PRO A 300 -6.65 23.15 3.68
CA PRO A 300 -7.08 22.45 2.47
C PRO A 300 -7.63 23.41 1.40
N PHE A 301 -8.25 24.51 1.85
CA PHE A 301 -8.88 25.50 0.97
C PHE A 301 -8.40 26.92 1.28
N ASP A 302 -8.29 27.75 0.24
CA ASP A 302 -8.07 29.20 0.35
C ASP A 302 -9.37 29.96 0.70
N ALA A 303 -9.29 31.29 0.80
CA ALA A 303 -10.42 32.15 1.15
C ALA A 303 -11.56 32.07 0.12
N GLU A 304 -11.25 31.72 -1.13
CA GLU A 304 -12.20 31.55 -2.23
C GLU A 304 -12.77 30.12 -2.31
N GLY A 305 -12.41 29.24 -1.38
CA GLY A 305 -12.88 27.84 -1.33
C GLY A 305 -12.24 26.93 -2.38
N LYS A 306 -11.14 27.36 -3.03
CA LYS A 306 -10.36 26.52 -3.95
C LYS A 306 -9.27 25.79 -3.18
N ARG A 307 -8.73 24.72 -3.76
CA ARG A 307 -7.60 23.99 -3.16
C ARG A 307 -6.44 24.96 -2.95
N THR A 308 -5.90 25.03 -1.73
CA THR A 308 -4.74 25.86 -1.44
C THR A 308 -3.57 25.51 -2.39
N PRO A 309 -3.00 26.49 -3.09
CA PRO A 309 -1.85 26.30 -3.95
C PRO A 309 -0.69 25.60 -3.24
N ASP A 310 -0.06 24.66 -3.95
CA ASP A 310 1.19 24.01 -3.56
C ASP A 310 1.19 23.27 -2.21
N LEU A 311 0.00 22.99 -1.64
CA LEU A 311 -0.14 22.15 -0.46
C LEU A 311 0.47 20.76 -0.68
N LYS A 312 1.02 20.17 0.37
CA LYS A 312 1.48 18.77 0.38
C LYS A 312 0.31 17.84 0.69
N ALA A 313 0.26 16.73 -0.05
CA ALA A 313 -0.85 15.78 -0.02
C ALA A 313 -0.37 14.33 0.10
N HIS A 314 -1.30 13.45 0.47
CA HIS A 314 -1.13 11.99 0.45
C HIS A 314 -1.79 11.38 -0.78
N LYS A 315 -1.30 10.21 -1.22
CA LYS A 315 -1.93 9.41 -2.28
C LYS A 315 -2.61 8.16 -1.74
N LEU A 316 -3.93 8.10 -1.88
CA LEU A 316 -4.76 6.96 -1.47
C LEU A 316 -5.40 6.24 -2.67
N GLY A 317 -5.85 5.00 -2.46
CA GLY A 317 -6.63 4.25 -3.46
C GLY A 317 -5.90 3.85 -4.74
N MET A 318 -6.68 3.55 -5.77
CA MET A 318 -6.22 3.11 -7.09
C MET A 318 -6.04 4.29 -8.06
N GLY A 319 -5.25 4.08 -9.13
CA GLY A 319 -5.05 5.09 -10.17
C GLY A 319 -4.07 6.20 -9.82
N LYS A 320 -3.22 6.01 -8.79
CA LYS A 320 -2.19 6.99 -8.39
C LYS A 320 -1.30 7.49 -9.54
N PRO A 321 -0.80 6.63 -10.47
CA PRO A 321 -0.01 7.13 -11.60
C PRO A 321 -0.81 7.91 -12.64
N LEU A 322 -2.14 7.96 -12.51
CA LEU A 322 -3.05 8.75 -13.34
C LEU A 322 -3.51 10.01 -12.61
N GLY A 323 -2.90 10.39 -11.49
CA GLY A 323 -3.24 11.60 -10.76
C GLY A 323 -4.40 11.43 -9.78
N LEU A 324 -5.06 10.28 -9.72
CA LEU A 324 -6.15 10.01 -8.78
C LEU A 324 -5.68 9.93 -7.32
N GLY A 325 -6.63 10.08 -6.39
CA GLY A 325 -6.45 9.84 -4.96
C GLY A 325 -5.53 10.79 -4.19
N SER A 326 -5.26 12.01 -4.69
CA SER A 326 -4.69 13.10 -3.88
C SER A 326 -5.66 13.52 -2.78
N VAL A 327 -5.21 13.48 -1.53
CA VAL A 327 -5.97 13.90 -0.36
C VAL A 327 -5.12 14.73 0.60
N LYS A 328 -5.74 15.57 1.42
CA LYS A 328 -5.10 16.22 2.57
C LYS A 328 -5.68 15.65 3.85
N ILE A 329 -4.81 15.28 4.77
CA ILE A 329 -5.18 14.86 6.12
C ILE A 329 -4.96 16.07 7.03
N ARG A 330 -5.95 16.41 7.86
CA ARG A 330 -5.83 17.48 8.85
C ARG A 330 -6.37 17.00 10.19
N VAL A 331 -5.62 17.27 11.26
CA VAL A 331 -6.07 16.98 12.63
C VAL A 331 -7.04 18.09 13.04
N THR A 332 -8.27 17.68 13.35
CA THR A 332 -9.40 18.56 13.68
C THR A 332 -9.79 18.49 15.16
N GLY A 333 -9.26 17.51 15.89
CA GLY A 333 -9.36 17.43 17.35
C GLY A 333 -8.25 16.56 17.90
N MET A 334 -7.90 16.78 19.16
CA MET A 334 -6.86 16.02 19.84
C MET A 334 -7.25 15.84 21.30
N ALA A 335 -7.22 14.60 21.77
CA ALA A 335 -7.43 14.23 23.16
C ALA A 335 -6.16 13.55 23.68
N LEU A 336 -5.52 14.18 24.68
CA LEU A 336 -4.25 13.71 25.26
C LEU A 336 -4.42 13.33 26.72
N MET A 337 -3.86 12.20 27.10
CA MET A 337 -3.68 11.76 28.47
C MET A 337 -2.18 11.58 28.75
N GLN A 338 -1.70 12.25 29.81
CA GLN A 338 -0.34 12.14 30.32
C GLN A 338 -0.33 11.29 31.60
N PRO A 339 0.44 10.20 31.66
CA PRO A 339 0.46 9.31 32.82
C PRO A 339 0.94 10.00 34.11
N ALA A 340 1.96 10.87 34.02
CA ALA A 340 2.45 11.62 35.17
C ALA A 340 1.34 12.45 35.83
N ARG A 341 0.50 13.14 35.05
CA ARG A 341 -0.67 13.88 35.57
C ARG A 341 -1.74 12.94 36.10
N ARG A 342 -2.06 11.88 35.36
CA ARG A 342 -3.10 10.90 35.72
C ARG A 342 -2.86 10.23 37.08
N TYR A 343 -1.62 9.85 37.36
CA TYR A 343 -1.27 9.15 38.59
C TYR A 343 -0.72 10.08 39.68
N GLY A 344 -0.15 11.24 39.31
CA GLY A 344 0.38 12.23 40.24
C GLY A 344 -0.67 13.20 40.81
N GLU A 345 -1.74 13.47 40.06
CA GLU A 345 -2.84 14.38 40.45
C GLU A 345 -4.16 13.62 40.63
N PHE A 346 -4.11 12.38 41.13
CA PHE A 346 -5.31 11.54 41.25
C PHE A 346 -6.32 12.13 42.24
N THR A 347 -7.32 12.83 41.70
CA THR A 347 -8.55 13.19 42.39
C THR A 347 -9.69 12.34 41.83
N TRP A 348 -10.59 11.84 42.69
CA TRP A 348 -11.83 11.23 42.24
C TRP A 348 -12.57 12.19 41.30
N PRO A 349 -12.92 11.81 40.07
CA PRO A 349 -13.71 12.66 39.19
C PRO A 349 -15.05 12.96 39.87
N GLU A 350 -15.50 14.21 39.86
CA GLU A 350 -16.91 14.51 40.09
C GLU A 350 -17.74 13.81 39.02
N ASP A 351 -18.87 13.21 39.39
CA ASP A 351 -19.76 12.51 38.46
C ASP A 351 -20.04 13.38 37.23
N GLY A 352 -19.64 12.90 36.05
CA GLY A 352 -19.89 13.55 34.76
C GLY A 352 -18.79 14.47 34.21
N LYS A 353 -17.62 14.58 34.85
CA LYS A 353 -16.45 15.25 34.26
C LYS A 353 -15.37 14.23 33.85
N ASP A 354 -15.16 14.06 32.55
CA ASP A 354 -14.04 13.27 31.96
C ASP A 354 -12.70 13.98 32.21
N GLY A 355 -12.22 14.01 33.46
CA GLY A 355 -11.18 14.92 33.95
C GLY A 355 -9.71 14.56 33.65
N LEU A 356 -9.42 13.64 32.73
CA LEU A 356 -8.04 13.16 32.49
C LEU A 356 -7.56 13.30 31.04
N GLU A 357 -8.42 13.73 30.12
CA GLU A 357 -8.08 13.98 28.73
C GLU A 357 -8.21 15.48 28.42
N THR A 358 -7.11 16.13 28.02
CA THR A 358 -7.20 17.50 27.48
C THR A 358 -7.66 17.41 26.03
N SER A 359 -8.92 17.79 25.78
CA SER A 359 -9.50 17.85 24.44
C SER A 359 -9.43 19.26 23.88
N VAL A 360 -8.73 19.46 22.77
CA VAL A 360 -8.60 20.76 22.10
C VAL A 360 -9.12 20.73 20.66
N THR A 361 -9.64 21.86 20.20
CA THR A 361 -10.13 22.08 18.83
C THR A 361 -9.79 23.51 18.37
N GLY A 362 -10.10 23.86 17.11
CA GLY A 362 -9.96 25.24 16.62
C GLY A 362 -8.53 25.78 16.67
N ASP A 363 -8.38 27.05 17.05
CA ASP A 363 -7.09 27.75 17.05
C ASP A 363 -6.12 27.24 18.13
N GLU A 364 -6.65 26.83 19.28
CA GLU A 364 -5.87 26.20 20.35
C GLU A 364 -5.21 24.91 19.84
N LEU A 365 -5.98 24.05 19.17
CA LEU A 365 -5.46 22.84 18.54
C LEU A 365 -4.35 23.15 17.53
N ARG A 366 -4.48 24.23 16.75
CA ARG A 366 -3.47 24.59 15.74
C ARG A 366 -2.17 25.05 16.37
N THR A 367 -2.24 25.78 17.47
CA THR A 367 -1.07 26.16 18.25
C THR A 367 -0.40 24.92 18.82
N GLN A 368 -1.15 24.04 19.49
CA GLN A 368 -0.60 22.84 20.10
C GLN A 368 -0.02 21.85 19.09
N VAL A 369 -0.64 21.68 17.91
CA VAL A 369 -0.08 20.83 16.84
C VAL A 369 1.23 21.39 16.29
N ARG A 370 1.36 22.72 16.18
CA ARG A 370 2.62 23.36 15.76
C ARG A 370 3.73 23.12 16.79
N GLU A 371 3.44 23.39 18.07
CA GLU A 371 4.39 23.16 19.17
C GLU A 371 4.85 21.69 19.23
N LEU A 372 3.93 20.73 19.08
CA LEU A 372 4.28 19.31 19.04
C LEU A 372 5.11 18.95 17.80
N LYS A 373 4.80 19.50 16.62
CA LYS A 373 5.61 19.31 15.41
C LYS A 373 7.05 19.82 15.61
N GLU A 374 7.21 20.96 16.28
CA GLU A 374 8.51 21.56 16.59
C GLU A 374 9.37 20.68 17.51
N THR A 375 8.77 19.85 18.37
CA THR A 375 9.52 18.87 19.17
C THR A 375 10.23 17.79 18.33
N TRP A 376 9.77 17.55 17.09
CA TRP A 376 10.49 16.75 16.11
C TRP A 376 11.45 17.62 15.29
N ALA A 377 10.91 18.64 14.63
CA ALA A 377 11.66 19.60 13.82
C ALA A 377 10.78 20.82 13.50
N ALA A 378 11.40 22.00 13.41
CA ALA A 378 10.73 23.22 12.96
C ALA A 378 10.22 23.12 11.50
N ASP A 379 11.00 22.51 10.61
CA ASP A 379 10.56 22.10 9.27
C ASP A 379 11.11 20.71 8.95
N ALA A 380 10.24 19.68 9.02
CA ALA A 380 10.63 18.31 8.76
C ALA A 380 11.03 18.02 7.29
N PHE A 381 10.75 18.94 6.37
CA PHE A 381 10.95 18.75 4.93
C PHE A 381 12.09 19.58 4.33
N GLN A 382 12.68 20.50 5.09
CA GLN A 382 13.78 21.38 4.64
C GLN A 382 14.94 20.57 4.04
N ASP A 383 15.40 19.53 4.74
CA ASP A 383 16.50 18.65 4.29
C ASP A 383 16.01 17.41 3.52
N ARG A 384 14.75 17.45 3.04
CA ARG A 384 14.09 16.36 2.31
C ARG A 384 13.42 16.89 1.03
N SER A 385 14.12 17.75 0.29
CA SER A 385 13.63 18.45 -0.91
C SER A 385 12.97 17.54 -1.95
N GLN A 386 13.53 16.36 -2.20
CA GLN A 386 12.95 15.36 -3.11
C GLN A 386 11.59 14.86 -2.61
N LEU A 387 11.46 14.54 -1.32
CA LEU A 387 10.17 14.14 -0.73
C LEU A 387 9.18 15.31 -0.79
N SER A 388 9.62 16.51 -0.39
CA SER A 388 8.82 17.72 -0.42
C SER A 388 8.22 17.95 -1.81
N THR A 389 9.05 17.91 -2.85
CA THR A 389 8.62 18.07 -4.25
C THR A 389 7.65 16.99 -4.71
N LEU A 390 7.84 15.74 -4.26
CA LEU A 390 6.96 14.62 -4.62
C LEU A 390 5.59 14.70 -3.93
N LEU A 391 5.52 15.27 -2.73
CA LEU A 391 4.28 15.44 -1.96
C LEU A 391 3.52 16.73 -2.31
N THR A 392 4.21 17.76 -2.82
CA THR A 392 3.59 19.02 -3.25
C THR A 392 2.58 18.79 -4.38
N PHE A 393 1.39 19.37 -4.21
CA PHE A 393 0.34 19.42 -5.21
C PHE A 393 0.33 20.78 -5.90
N PRO A 394 1.10 20.94 -7.00
CA PRO A 394 1.34 22.23 -7.60
C PRO A 394 0.04 22.86 -8.13
N ALA A 395 -0.10 24.18 -7.98
CA ALA A 395 -1.25 24.91 -8.52
C ALA A 395 -1.38 24.76 -10.05
N ARG A 396 -0.23 24.71 -10.74
CA ARG A 396 -0.14 24.39 -12.18
C ARG A 396 1.12 23.58 -12.47
N ARG A 397 1.05 22.73 -13.50
CA ARG A 397 2.20 22.03 -14.08
C ARG A 397 2.36 22.41 -15.53
N ALA A 398 3.53 22.98 -15.87
CA ALA A 398 3.86 23.33 -17.26
C ALA A 398 4.09 22.09 -18.14
N ILE A 399 4.63 21.01 -17.56
CA ILE A 399 4.93 19.75 -18.25
C ILE A 399 3.89 18.70 -17.87
N SER A 400 3.28 18.09 -18.88
CA SER A 400 2.26 17.05 -18.69
C SER A 400 2.83 15.82 -17.98
N VAL A 401 2.06 15.25 -17.06
CA VAL A 401 2.39 13.98 -16.40
C VAL A 401 1.73 12.84 -17.15
N ARG A 402 2.50 11.83 -17.55
CA ARG A 402 1.97 10.66 -18.25
C ARG A 402 2.81 9.43 -17.95
N TYR A 403 2.14 8.29 -17.76
CA TYR A 403 2.80 7.00 -17.72
C TYR A 403 3.22 6.57 -19.14
N PRO A 404 4.49 6.21 -19.41
CA PRO A 404 4.89 5.73 -20.73
C PRO A 404 4.13 4.44 -21.11
N GLY A 405 3.69 4.35 -22.36
CA GLY A 405 3.08 3.13 -22.89
C GLY A 405 4.13 2.07 -23.27
N TYR A 406 3.66 0.87 -23.61
CA TYR A 406 4.52 -0.23 -24.07
C TYR A 406 5.43 0.18 -25.25
N GLY A 407 4.91 0.97 -26.19
CA GLY A 407 5.67 1.47 -27.35
C GLY A 407 6.85 2.36 -26.99
N TRP A 408 6.82 3.05 -25.84
CA TRP A 408 7.94 3.85 -25.34
C TRP A 408 8.91 2.98 -24.54
N PHE A 409 8.42 2.12 -23.63
CA PHE A 409 9.29 1.30 -22.80
C PHE A 409 10.15 0.30 -23.58
N ARG A 410 9.62 -0.26 -24.68
CA ARG A 410 10.33 -1.25 -25.49
C ARG A 410 11.65 -0.72 -26.09
N PRO A 411 11.69 0.44 -26.77
CA PRO A 411 12.93 1.04 -27.25
C PRO A 411 13.73 1.78 -26.17
N CYS A 412 13.11 2.23 -25.07
CA CYS A 412 13.77 3.04 -24.05
C CYS A 412 14.31 2.27 -22.84
N SER A 413 14.59 0.98 -22.99
CA SER A 413 15.09 0.17 -21.86
C SER A 413 16.46 0.63 -21.32
N HIS A 414 17.18 1.47 -22.05
CA HIS A 414 18.45 2.10 -21.65
C HIS A 414 18.28 3.42 -20.89
N VAL A 415 17.08 4.00 -20.87
CA VAL A 415 16.84 5.35 -20.32
C VAL A 415 16.71 5.26 -18.80
N ASN A 416 17.55 5.99 -18.08
CA ASN A 416 17.41 6.16 -16.63
C ASN A 416 16.34 7.20 -16.30
N LEU A 417 15.62 6.98 -15.20
CA LEU A 417 14.72 8.00 -14.66
C LEU A 417 15.54 9.08 -13.94
N ALA A 418 15.53 10.31 -14.42
CA ALA A 418 16.23 11.42 -13.76
C ALA A 418 15.56 11.83 -12.43
N ALA A 419 16.25 12.63 -11.60
CA ALA A 419 15.73 13.11 -10.31
C ALA A 419 14.48 14.01 -10.45
N ASP A 420 14.41 14.78 -11.55
CA ASP A 420 13.24 15.59 -11.92
C ASP A 420 12.09 14.75 -12.54
N GLY A 421 12.36 13.48 -12.85
CA GLY A 421 11.43 12.56 -13.49
C GLY A 421 11.06 12.93 -14.93
N ILE A 422 11.75 13.87 -15.57
CA ILE A 422 11.44 14.32 -16.93
C ILE A 422 12.00 13.32 -17.96
N LEU A 423 11.16 12.93 -18.91
CA LEU A 423 11.47 12.02 -20.01
C LEU A 423 11.16 12.69 -21.35
N ALA A 424 11.83 12.23 -22.41
CA ALA A 424 11.63 12.69 -23.78
C ALA A 424 10.70 11.75 -24.57
N ASP A 425 9.92 12.31 -25.49
CA ASP A 425 9.09 11.60 -26.47
C ASP A 425 9.33 12.22 -27.87
N PRO A 426 9.73 11.44 -28.90
CA PRO A 426 10.03 10.01 -28.87
C PRO A 426 11.27 9.67 -28.03
N CYS A 427 11.47 8.38 -27.79
CA CYS A 427 12.63 7.84 -27.09
C CYS A 427 13.96 8.43 -27.59
N PRO A 428 14.86 8.92 -26.71
CA PRO A 428 16.18 9.34 -27.15
C PRO A 428 17.01 8.13 -27.61
N PRO A 429 17.83 8.26 -28.66
CA PRO A 429 18.72 7.17 -29.08
C PRO A 429 19.69 6.80 -27.95
N PRO A 430 20.14 5.53 -27.87
CA PRO A 430 21.19 5.15 -26.93
C PRO A 430 22.43 6.01 -27.15
N ALA A 431 23.05 6.47 -26.06
CA ALA A 431 24.34 7.15 -26.18
C ALA A 431 25.34 6.21 -26.87
N THR A 432 25.92 6.66 -27.97
CA THR A 432 27.01 5.92 -28.63
C THR A 432 28.18 5.93 -27.65
N PRO A 433 28.71 4.77 -27.22
CA PRO A 433 29.94 4.79 -26.42
C PRO A 433 31.02 5.52 -27.23
N PRO A 434 31.88 6.32 -26.60
CA PRO A 434 33.03 6.89 -27.29
C PRO A 434 33.80 5.74 -27.95
N LYS A 435 34.05 5.85 -29.26
CA LYS A 435 34.91 4.87 -29.95
C LYS A 435 36.24 4.86 -29.19
N PRO A 436 36.75 3.68 -28.76
CA PRO A 436 38.13 3.61 -28.33
C PRO A 436 38.99 4.06 -29.51
N GLU A 437 39.67 5.20 -29.37
CA GLU A 437 40.73 5.58 -30.28
C GLU A 437 41.86 4.57 -30.12
N GLY A 438 42.22 3.92 -31.22
CA GLY A 438 43.38 3.04 -31.29
C GLY A 438 43.07 1.57 -30.98
N SER A 439 42.74 0.80 -32.02
CA SER A 439 43.13 -0.61 -32.08
C SER A 439 43.41 -0.96 -33.55
N PRO A 440 44.51 -1.67 -33.87
CA PRO A 440 45.00 -1.79 -35.24
C PRO A 440 44.08 -2.66 -36.10
N GLN A 441 44.06 -2.34 -37.39
CA GLN A 441 43.47 -3.17 -38.44
C GLN A 441 44.14 -4.55 -38.47
N GLY A 442 43.32 -5.60 -38.67
CA GLY A 442 43.78 -6.86 -39.22
C GLY A 442 43.37 -8.08 -38.41
N LEU A 443 42.24 -8.67 -38.77
CA LEU A 443 42.07 -10.10 -39.09
C LEU A 443 40.61 -10.32 -39.46
N GLN A 444 40.38 -10.51 -40.76
CA GLN A 444 39.13 -10.99 -41.31
C GLN A 444 39.04 -12.48 -40.99
N ASP A 445 38.09 -12.87 -40.13
CA ASP A 445 37.60 -14.24 -40.08
C ASP A 445 36.23 -14.26 -40.77
N ASP A 446 36.21 -14.82 -41.97
CA ASP A 446 35.00 -15.20 -42.70
C ASP A 446 34.20 -16.22 -41.88
N VAL A 447 33.06 -15.79 -41.33
CA VAL A 447 32.03 -16.71 -40.85
C VAL A 447 30.83 -16.58 -41.78
N GLN A 448 30.71 -17.53 -42.70
CA GLN A 448 29.48 -17.80 -43.45
C GLN A 448 28.32 -17.99 -42.46
N THR A 449 27.33 -17.11 -42.52
CA THR A 449 26.06 -17.30 -41.84
C THR A 449 25.14 -18.16 -42.69
N ASP A 450 24.94 -19.42 -42.30
CA ASP A 450 23.86 -20.24 -42.85
C ASP A 450 22.48 -19.65 -42.45
N PRO A 451 21.46 -19.72 -43.34
CA PRO A 451 20.13 -19.23 -43.04
C PRO A 451 19.45 -20.08 -41.95
N VAL A 452 18.98 -19.40 -40.89
CA VAL A 452 18.21 -20.00 -39.79
C VAL A 452 16.88 -20.56 -40.32
N PRO A 453 16.56 -21.86 -40.12
CA PRO A 453 15.28 -22.42 -40.55
C PRO A 453 14.12 -21.89 -39.69
N PRO A 454 12.89 -21.79 -40.25
CA PRO A 454 11.73 -21.29 -39.52
C PRO A 454 11.40 -22.18 -38.32
N PRO A 455 10.84 -21.62 -37.23
CA PRO A 455 10.59 -22.37 -36.00
C PRO A 455 9.61 -23.51 -36.25
N ARG A 456 10.03 -24.74 -35.92
CA ARG A 456 9.15 -25.92 -35.91
C ARG A 456 7.99 -25.68 -34.96
N ARG A 457 6.75 -25.87 -35.44
CA ARG A 457 5.54 -25.91 -34.61
C ARG A 457 5.68 -27.05 -33.60
N VAL A 458 5.80 -26.69 -32.33
CA VAL A 458 5.69 -27.63 -31.21
C VAL A 458 4.22 -28.09 -31.17
N PRO A 459 3.91 -29.40 -31.20
CA PRO A 459 2.54 -29.87 -31.06
C PRO A 459 2.00 -29.44 -29.68
N LYS A 460 0.77 -28.93 -29.67
CA LYS A 460 0.03 -28.63 -28.44
C LYS A 460 0.08 -29.86 -27.53
N LYS A 461 0.64 -29.70 -26.32
CA LYS A 461 0.46 -30.67 -25.24
C LYS A 461 -1.04 -30.93 -25.06
N PRO A 462 -1.48 -32.20 -24.88
CA PRO A 462 -2.87 -32.49 -24.62
C PRO A 462 -3.29 -31.79 -23.32
N GLU A 463 -4.41 -31.10 -23.40
CA GLU A 463 -5.09 -30.43 -22.31
C GLU A 463 -5.40 -31.46 -21.22
N LYS A 464 -4.66 -31.43 -20.09
CA LYS A 464 -5.03 -32.23 -18.92
C LYS A 464 -6.36 -31.68 -18.40
N ALA A 465 -7.44 -32.42 -18.58
CA ALA A 465 -8.74 -32.11 -18.01
C ALA A 465 -8.60 -31.89 -16.49
N GLY A 466 -8.81 -30.66 -16.03
CA GLY A 466 -8.86 -30.34 -14.60
C GLY A 466 -10.08 -30.98 -13.93
N PRO A 467 -10.05 -31.17 -12.60
CA PRO A 467 -11.17 -31.76 -11.87
C PRO A 467 -12.43 -30.90 -12.00
N LYS A 468 -13.53 -31.50 -12.48
CA LYS A 468 -14.82 -30.83 -12.72
C LYS A 468 -15.50 -30.48 -11.39
N GLU A 469 -16.01 -29.25 -11.29
CA GLU A 469 -16.89 -28.85 -10.17
C GLU A 469 -18.22 -29.60 -10.26
N ARG A 470 -18.78 -29.94 -9.09
CA ARG A 470 -20.03 -30.72 -8.97
C ARG A 470 -21.01 -29.97 -8.09
N VAL A 471 -22.30 -30.07 -8.43
CA VAL A 471 -23.39 -29.64 -7.55
C VAL A 471 -23.84 -30.84 -6.73
N VAL A 472 -23.87 -30.69 -5.41
CA VAL A 472 -24.26 -31.73 -4.45
C VAL A 472 -25.27 -31.17 -3.46
N THR A 473 -26.14 -32.02 -2.94
CA THR A 473 -27.14 -31.66 -1.93
C THR A 473 -26.55 -31.84 -0.53
N VAL A 474 -26.80 -30.86 0.34
CA VAL A 474 -26.38 -30.92 1.75
C VAL A 474 -27.32 -31.85 2.52
N LEU A 475 -26.75 -32.88 3.15
CA LEU A 475 -27.51 -33.83 3.97
C LEU A 475 -27.76 -33.28 5.38
N ALA A 476 -26.71 -32.73 5.99
CA ALA A 476 -26.77 -32.18 7.35
C ALA A 476 -25.68 -31.13 7.54
N VAL A 477 -25.90 -30.19 8.46
CA VAL A 477 -24.90 -29.19 8.86
C VAL A 477 -24.46 -29.48 10.28
N THR A 478 -23.15 -29.54 10.49
CA THR A 478 -22.53 -29.85 11.79
C THR A 478 -21.56 -28.74 12.18
N ALA A 479 -21.09 -28.72 13.43
CA ALA A 479 -20.08 -27.77 13.90
C ALA A 479 -18.77 -27.82 13.10
N LYS A 480 -18.48 -28.94 12.41
CA LYS A 480 -17.27 -29.12 11.58
C LYS A 480 -17.48 -28.78 10.10
N GLY A 481 -18.72 -28.49 9.66
CA GLY A 481 -19.05 -28.22 8.26
C GLY A 481 -20.30 -28.97 7.77
N ALA A 482 -20.57 -28.90 6.46
CA ALA A 482 -21.73 -29.54 5.84
C ALA A 482 -21.39 -30.97 5.36
N ARG A 483 -22.27 -31.93 5.65
CA ARG A 483 -22.16 -33.31 5.16
C ARG A 483 -22.84 -33.44 3.80
N ILE A 484 -22.16 -34.11 2.88
CA ILE A 484 -22.64 -34.45 1.55
C ILE A 484 -22.40 -35.93 1.28
N GLU A 485 -23.13 -36.49 0.33
CA GLU A 485 -22.86 -37.83 -0.20
C GLU A 485 -22.25 -37.73 -1.60
N PHE A 486 -21.20 -38.50 -1.83
CA PHE A 486 -20.53 -38.59 -3.13
C PHE A 486 -19.96 -39.99 -3.32
N ASP A 487 -20.32 -40.66 -4.43
CA ASP A 487 -19.92 -42.04 -4.76
C ASP A 487 -20.08 -43.03 -3.58
N GLY A 488 -21.22 -42.96 -2.87
CA GLY A 488 -21.54 -43.84 -1.74
C GLY A 488 -20.76 -43.55 -0.44
N GLN A 489 -20.00 -42.45 -0.39
CA GLN A 489 -19.27 -42.01 0.81
C GLN A 489 -19.83 -40.70 1.34
N THR A 490 -19.92 -40.59 2.67
CA THR A 490 -20.24 -39.32 3.34
C THR A 490 -18.97 -38.49 3.51
N LEU A 491 -18.94 -37.32 2.89
CA LEU A 491 -17.82 -36.38 2.97
C LEU A 491 -18.24 -35.13 3.76
N THR A 492 -17.30 -34.56 4.52
CA THR A 492 -17.51 -33.28 5.23
C THR A 492 -16.85 -32.15 4.48
N VAL A 493 -17.67 -31.20 4.02
CA VAL A 493 -17.23 -29.97 3.38
C VAL A 493 -16.91 -28.95 4.48
N THR A 494 -15.62 -28.67 4.65
CA THR A 494 -15.10 -27.72 5.63
C THR A 494 -14.88 -26.34 5.00
N GLY A 495 -14.69 -25.30 5.82
CA GLY A 495 -14.45 -23.92 5.33
C GLY A 495 -15.70 -23.22 4.76
N ILE A 496 -16.90 -23.68 5.12
CA ILE A 496 -18.15 -23.00 4.80
C ILE A 496 -18.34 -21.85 5.80
N SER A 497 -18.42 -20.62 5.29
CA SER A 497 -18.68 -19.44 6.10
C SER A 497 -20.08 -19.50 6.74
N SER A 498 -20.17 -19.19 8.03
CA SER A 498 -21.44 -19.11 8.78
C SER A 498 -22.42 -18.09 8.17
N TYR A 499 -21.91 -17.05 7.51
CA TYR A 499 -22.72 -16.03 6.83
C TYR A 499 -23.54 -16.55 5.64
N LEU A 500 -23.24 -17.75 5.11
CA LEU A 500 -23.97 -18.33 3.97
C LEU A 500 -25.27 -19.03 4.36
N ASN A 501 -25.53 -19.23 5.66
CA ASN A 501 -26.75 -19.85 6.22
C ASN A 501 -27.20 -21.11 5.43
N ILE A 502 -26.26 -22.02 5.17
CA ILE A 502 -26.53 -23.28 4.48
C ILE A 502 -27.41 -24.17 5.36
N LYS A 503 -28.47 -24.73 4.78
CA LYS A 503 -29.42 -25.63 5.44
C LYS A 503 -29.36 -27.03 4.81
N PRO A 504 -29.83 -28.08 5.52
CA PRO A 504 -30.11 -29.36 4.88
C PRO A 504 -31.00 -29.16 3.64
N GLN A 505 -30.76 -29.94 2.60
CA GLN A 505 -31.38 -29.85 1.26
C GLN A 505 -30.91 -28.70 0.36
N ASP A 506 -30.09 -27.76 0.85
CA ASP A 506 -29.46 -26.77 -0.04
C ASP A 506 -28.52 -27.44 -1.04
N LYS A 507 -28.51 -26.95 -2.28
CA LYS A 507 -27.52 -27.36 -3.28
C LYS A 507 -26.27 -26.49 -3.17
N ILE A 508 -25.11 -27.12 -3.15
CA ILE A 508 -23.81 -26.45 -3.06
C ILE A 508 -22.89 -26.94 -4.18
N LYS A 509 -22.02 -26.05 -4.68
CA LYS A 509 -20.94 -26.40 -5.59
C LYS A 509 -19.72 -26.82 -4.79
N VAL A 510 -19.16 -27.96 -5.12
CA VAL A 510 -17.96 -28.50 -4.50
C VAL A 510 -16.96 -28.93 -5.57
N ARG A 511 -15.68 -28.91 -5.20
CA ARG A 511 -14.59 -29.50 -5.98
C ARG A 511 -14.01 -30.66 -5.19
N ILE A 512 -14.00 -31.84 -5.79
CA ILE A 512 -13.51 -33.06 -5.16
C ILE A 512 -12.20 -33.44 -5.83
N ASN A 513 -11.14 -33.52 -5.03
CA ASN A 513 -9.80 -33.88 -5.48
C ASN A 513 -9.37 -35.17 -4.79
N LYS A 514 -8.88 -36.15 -5.55
CA LYS A 514 -8.25 -37.35 -5.00
C LYS A 514 -6.81 -37.02 -4.61
N GLN A 515 -6.47 -37.19 -3.35
CA GLN A 515 -5.11 -37.01 -2.84
C GLN A 515 -4.22 -38.19 -3.24
N PRO A 516 -2.87 -38.02 -3.22
CA PRO A 516 -1.93 -39.08 -3.57
C PRO A 516 -2.06 -40.35 -2.71
N ASP A 517 -2.59 -40.22 -1.49
CA ASP A 517 -2.87 -41.32 -0.54
C ASP A 517 -4.23 -42.01 -0.80
N GLY A 518 -4.95 -41.60 -1.85
CA GLY A 518 -6.25 -42.14 -2.23
C GLY A 518 -7.46 -41.48 -1.55
N ARG A 519 -7.26 -40.59 -0.55
CA ARG A 519 -8.36 -39.90 0.15
C ARG A 519 -9.00 -38.83 -0.72
N LEU A 520 -10.32 -38.62 -0.55
CA LEU A 520 -11.04 -37.54 -1.22
C LEU A 520 -11.00 -36.27 -0.37
N LYS A 521 -10.48 -35.17 -0.94
CA LYS A 521 -10.58 -33.83 -0.38
C LYS A 521 -11.71 -33.08 -1.06
N VAL A 522 -12.62 -32.51 -0.28
CA VAL A 522 -13.73 -31.70 -0.79
C VAL A 522 -13.56 -30.25 -0.40
N ASP A 523 -13.49 -29.38 -1.42
CA ASP A 523 -13.44 -27.93 -1.24
C ASP A 523 -14.79 -27.33 -1.64
N PHE A 524 -15.39 -26.53 -0.76
CA PHE A 524 -16.56 -25.71 -1.10
C PHE A 524 -16.22 -24.73 -2.24
N LYS A 525 -17.19 -24.44 -3.13
CA LYS A 525 -17.05 -23.49 -4.24
C LYS A 525 -18.18 -22.46 -4.33
N GLY A 526 -19.25 -22.62 -3.55
CA GLY A 526 -20.36 -21.67 -3.49
C GLY A 526 -21.71 -22.38 -3.30
N LYS A 527 -22.76 -21.60 -3.06
CA LYS A 527 -24.13 -22.11 -3.14
C LYS A 527 -24.50 -22.30 -4.61
N ALA A 528 -25.18 -23.39 -4.95
CA ALA A 528 -25.79 -23.54 -6.26
C ALA A 528 -27.20 -22.92 -6.20
N SER A 529 -27.56 -22.14 -7.20
CA SER A 529 -28.90 -21.61 -7.37
C SER A 529 -29.92 -22.73 -7.60
#